data_AF-A0AAI9YIJ6-F1
#
_entry.id   AF-A0AAI9YIJ6-F1
#
_cell.length_a   1.000
_cell.length_b   1.000
_cell.length_c   1.000
_cell.angle_alpha   90.00
_cell.angle_beta   90.00
_cell.angle_gamma   90.00
#
_symmetry.space_group_name_H-M   'P 1'
#
loop_
_entity.id
_entity.type
_entity.pdbx_description
1 polymer ?
#
loop_
_entity_poly.entity_id
_entity_poly.type
_entity_poly.pdbx_seq_one_letter_code
_entity_poly.pdbx_strand_id
1 'polypeptide(L)'
;MARTSTVYHRFRSALREGTRSVAEVVRLADDELAEVINTLPNHLQPDSGKTEEMQELELTHPWIKWQRFDISLVLLHHRMRINRSLQKEWLAAPGLYDWARAVCIRSAMDIIWITHNWDQPVAMRRQWALSMHIFVAAIFLLRESHRAKAGAEVDFTDEVQLAIEYLDEVKSRNAIAETAVAILRSSLHEANMELQ
;
A
#
# COMPACT_ATOMS: atom_id res chain seq x y z
N MET A 1 3.38 -10.76 -11.86
CA MET A 1 4.70 -10.67 -11.20
C MET A 1 5.84 -10.29 -12.13
N ALA A 2 6.19 -11.07 -13.16
CA ALA A 2 7.29 -10.72 -14.06
C ALA A 2 7.13 -9.32 -14.70
N ARG A 3 5.94 -9.01 -15.24
CA ARG A 3 5.60 -7.68 -15.79
C ARG A 3 5.82 -6.56 -14.78
N THR A 4 5.28 -6.70 -13.56
CA THR A 4 5.48 -5.73 -12.45
C THR A 4 6.96 -5.51 -12.13
N SER A 5 7.75 -6.59 -12.05
CA SER A 5 9.18 -6.49 -11.80
C SER A 5 9.92 -5.77 -12.93
N THR A 6 9.51 -5.99 -14.18
CA THR A 6 10.06 -5.26 -15.34
C THR A 6 9.76 -3.77 -15.26
N VAL A 7 8.51 -3.39 -14.96
CA VAL A 7 8.12 -1.98 -14.78
C VAL A 7 8.97 -1.34 -13.69
N TYR A 8 9.06 -1.98 -12.52
CA TYR A 8 9.84 -1.44 -11.40
C TYR A 8 11.35 -1.38 -11.69
N HIS A 9 11.90 -2.34 -12.43
CA HIS A 9 13.29 -2.30 -12.87
C HIS A 9 13.56 -1.13 -13.82
N ARG A 10 12.72 -0.95 -14.85
CA ARG A 10 12.83 0.17 -15.81
C ARG A 10 12.71 1.51 -15.12
N PHE A 11 11.73 1.65 -14.23
CA PHE A 11 11.56 2.82 -13.37
C PHE A 11 12.85 3.16 -12.61
N ARG A 12 13.45 2.18 -11.92
CA ARG A 12 14.71 2.40 -11.19
C ARG A 12 15.89 2.72 -12.11
N SER A 13 15.93 2.16 -13.32
CA SER A 13 16.98 2.45 -14.30
C SER A 13 16.88 3.90 -14.77
N ALA A 14 15.69 4.31 -15.20
CA ALA A 14 15.43 5.67 -15.68
C ALA A 14 15.76 6.74 -14.62
N LEU A 15 15.44 6.49 -13.34
CA LEU A 15 15.84 7.38 -12.25
C LEU A 15 17.36 7.51 -12.07
N ARG A 16 18.13 6.43 -12.33
CA ARG A 16 19.60 6.47 -12.24
C ARG A 16 20.23 7.16 -13.45
N GLU A 17 19.65 6.96 -14.63
CA GLU A 17 20.13 7.57 -15.87
C GLU A 17 19.93 9.08 -15.88
N GLY A 18 18.85 9.58 -15.25
CA GLY A 18 18.62 11.02 -15.08
C GLY A 18 18.32 11.78 -16.37
N THR A 19 18.00 11.08 -17.45
CA THR A 19 17.71 11.66 -18.78
C THR A 19 16.33 12.30 -18.88
N ARG A 20 15.41 11.91 -18.00
CA ARG A 20 14.03 12.42 -17.91
C ARG A 20 13.78 13.01 -16.53
N SER A 21 12.78 13.88 -16.42
CA SER A 21 12.34 14.38 -15.11
C SER A 21 11.79 13.24 -14.25
N VAL A 22 11.96 13.33 -12.92
CA VAL A 22 11.42 12.33 -11.98
C VAL A 22 9.91 12.17 -12.16
N ALA A 23 9.19 13.29 -12.37
CA ALA A 23 7.75 13.28 -12.56
C ALA A 23 7.32 12.50 -13.82
N GLU A 24 8.05 12.69 -14.93
CA GLU A 24 7.80 11.94 -16.16
C GLU A 24 8.07 10.44 -15.96
N VAL A 25 9.19 10.09 -15.31
CA VAL A 25 9.55 8.70 -15.01
C VAL A 25 8.51 8.02 -14.12
N VAL A 26 8.01 8.74 -13.10
CA VAL A 26 6.97 8.24 -12.20
C VAL A 26 5.65 8.03 -12.94
N ARG A 27 5.23 8.99 -13.77
CA ARG A 27 3.98 8.88 -14.55
C ARG A 27 4.01 7.67 -15.49
N LEU A 28 5.08 7.53 -16.27
CA LEU A 28 5.23 6.39 -17.19
C LEU A 28 5.19 5.05 -16.46
N ALA A 29 5.82 4.97 -15.28
CA ALA A 29 5.83 3.75 -14.49
C ALA A 29 4.46 3.46 -13.83
N ASP A 30 3.71 4.48 -13.39
CA ASP A 30 2.34 4.31 -12.89
C ASP A 30 1.40 3.85 -14.01
N ASP A 31 1.51 4.45 -15.19
CA ASP A 31 0.72 4.07 -16.37
C ASP A 31 0.99 2.61 -16.79
N GLU A 32 2.25 2.21 -16.88
CA GLU A 32 2.63 0.81 -17.17
C GLU A 32 2.10 -0.16 -16.09
N LEU A 33 2.09 0.26 -14.81
CA LEU A 33 1.58 -0.57 -13.72
C LEU A 33 0.05 -0.65 -13.73
N ALA A 34 -0.63 0.45 -14.04
CA ALA A 34 -2.08 0.48 -14.22
C ALA A 34 -2.51 -0.44 -15.36
N GLU A 35 -1.76 -0.46 -16.46
CA GLU A 35 -2.00 -1.39 -17.56
C GLU A 35 -1.81 -2.86 -17.15
N VAL A 36 -0.82 -3.15 -16.30
CA VAL A 36 -0.66 -4.50 -15.72
C VAL A 36 -1.87 -4.90 -14.87
N ILE A 37 -2.42 -3.97 -14.08
CA ILE A 37 -3.62 -4.20 -13.25
C ILE A 37 -4.86 -4.45 -14.13
N ASN A 38 -5.08 -3.59 -15.13
CA ASN A 38 -6.26 -3.65 -16.00
C ASN A 38 -6.30 -4.90 -16.88
N THR A 39 -5.14 -5.49 -17.17
CA THR A 39 -5.01 -6.71 -17.97
C THR A 39 -4.89 -7.99 -17.14
N LEU A 40 -5.14 -7.91 -15.82
CA LEU A 40 -5.25 -9.11 -15.00
C LEU A 40 -6.46 -9.94 -15.44
N PRO A 41 -6.35 -11.29 -15.45
CA PRO A 41 -7.50 -12.17 -15.60
C PRO A 41 -8.60 -11.82 -14.60
N ASN A 42 -9.87 -11.93 -14.99
CA ASN A 42 -11.01 -11.52 -14.16
C ASN A 42 -10.91 -12.03 -12.72
N HIS A 43 -10.57 -13.30 -12.49
CA HIS A 43 -10.44 -13.89 -11.15
C HIS A 43 -9.30 -13.34 -10.28
N LEU A 44 -8.37 -12.58 -10.86
CA LEU A 44 -7.28 -11.90 -10.15
C LEU A 44 -7.49 -10.38 -10.07
N GLN A 45 -8.54 -9.83 -10.68
CA GLN A 45 -8.86 -8.41 -10.54
C GLN A 45 -9.33 -8.12 -9.10
N PRO A 46 -8.89 -7.02 -8.47
CA PRO A 46 -9.22 -6.73 -7.07
C PRO A 46 -10.72 -6.77 -6.73
N ASP A 47 -11.57 -6.31 -7.65
CA ASP A 47 -13.03 -6.18 -7.44
C ASP A 47 -13.85 -7.44 -7.79
N SER A 48 -13.21 -8.46 -8.34
CA SER A 48 -13.89 -9.64 -8.91
C SER A 48 -14.52 -10.58 -7.89
N GLY A 49 -14.15 -10.49 -6.61
CA GLY A 49 -14.63 -11.40 -5.55
C GLY A 49 -16.10 -11.29 -5.16
N LYS A 50 -16.85 -10.38 -5.80
CA LYS A 50 -18.24 -10.06 -5.41
C LYS A 50 -19.30 -10.84 -6.19
N THR A 51 -18.95 -11.46 -7.31
CA THR A 51 -19.90 -12.22 -8.15
C THR A 51 -20.07 -13.65 -7.65
N GLU A 52 -21.29 -14.19 -7.74
CA GLU A 52 -21.61 -15.58 -7.34
C GLU A 52 -20.70 -16.60 -8.05
N GLU A 53 -20.48 -16.44 -9.36
CA GLU A 53 -19.56 -17.28 -10.15
C GLU A 53 -18.14 -17.32 -9.57
N MET A 54 -17.66 -16.20 -9.03
CA MET A 54 -16.33 -16.13 -8.41
C MET A 54 -16.32 -16.83 -7.05
N GLN A 55 -17.40 -16.72 -6.28
CA GLN A 55 -17.52 -17.41 -5.00
C GLN A 55 -17.52 -18.94 -5.19
N GLU A 56 -18.27 -19.44 -6.18
CA GLU A 56 -18.24 -20.87 -6.55
C GLU A 56 -16.85 -21.33 -7.01
N LEU A 57 -16.18 -20.49 -7.82
CA LEU A 57 -14.83 -20.76 -8.28
C LEU A 57 -13.83 -20.79 -7.12
N GLU A 58 -13.96 -19.88 -6.15
CA GLU A 58 -13.13 -19.84 -4.94
C GLU A 58 -13.37 -21.03 -4.00
N LEU A 59 -14.60 -21.54 -3.91
CA LEU A 59 -14.90 -22.77 -3.17
C LEU A 59 -14.21 -23.99 -3.81
N THR A 60 -14.21 -24.05 -5.14
CA THR A 60 -13.58 -25.14 -5.91
C THR A 60 -12.05 -25.01 -5.91
N HIS A 61 -11.55 -23.78 -5.94
CA HIS A 61 -10.13 -23.44 -6.05
C HIS A 61 -9.73 -22.35 -5.03
N PRO A 62 -9.54 -22.71 -3.74
CA PRO A 62 -9.27 -21.74 -2.68
C PRO A 62 -8.01 -20.89 -2.87
N TRP A 63 -7.06 -21.38 -3.68
CA TRP A 63 -5.83 -20.66 -4.03
C TRP A 63 -6.08 -19.40 -4.88
N ILE A 64 -7.20 -19.30 -5.59
CA ILE A 64 -7.55 -18.12 -6.41
C ILE A 64 -7.70 -16.88 -5.54
N LYS A 65 -8.48 -17.00 -4.46
CA LYS A 65 -8.68 -15.93 -3.48
C LYS A 65 -7.36 -15.46 -2.90
N TRP A 66 -6.52 -16.42 -2.48
CA TRP A 66 -5.19 -16.14 -1.94
C TRP A 66 -4.31 -15.40 -2.96
N GLN A 67 -4.29 -15.86 -4.20
CA GLN A 67 -3.48 -15.26 -5.26
C GLN A 67 -3.96 -13.86 -5.63
N ARG A 68 -5.29 -13.64 -5.68
CA ARG A 68 -5.87 -12.31 -5.93
C ARG A 68 -5.43 -11.31 -4.88
N PHE A 69 -5.53 -11.65 -3.59
CA PHE A 69 -5.10 -10.75 -2.52
C PHE A 69 -3.59 -10.51 -2.51
N ASP A 70 -2.77 -11.56 -2.65
CA ASP A 70 -1.30 -11.44 -2.67
C ASP A 70 -0.84 -10.54 -3.83
N ILE A 71 -1.39 -10.74 -5.03
CA ILE A 71 -1.09 -9.89 -6.20
C ILE A 71 -1.54 -8.45 -5.97
N SER A 72 -2.75 -8.24 -5.45
CA SER A 72 -3.28 -6.90 -5.19
C SER A 72 -2.39 -6.12 -4.23
N LEU A 73 -1.99 -6.74 -3.12
CA LEU A 73 -1.12 -6.13 -2.11
C LEU A 73 0.25 -5.76 -2.70
N VAL A 74 0.84 -6.63 -3.52
CA VAL A 74 2.13 -6.34 -4.17
C VAL A 74 2.01 -5.22 -5.19
N LEU A 75 0.96 -5.20 -6.01
CA LEU A 75 0.73 -4.15 -7.00
C LEU A 75 0.51 -2.79 -6.33
N LEU A 76 -0.33 -2.73 -5.30
CA LEU A 76 -0.57 -1.51 -4.52
C LEU A 76 0.72 -1.02 -3.85
N HIS A 77 1.53 -1.93 -3.29
CA HIS A 77 2.82 -1.55 -2.70
C HIS A 77 3.77 -0.95 -3.74
N HIS A 78 3.89 -1.55 -4.93
CA HIS A 78 4.71 -0.99 -6.01
C HIS A 78 4.18 0.36 -6.49
N ARG A 79 2.86 0.50 -6.62
CA ARG A 79 2.21 1.74 -7.04
C ARG A 79 2.51 2.87 -6.07
N MET A 80 2.36 2.60 -4.77
CA MET A 80 2.73 3.52 -3.71
C MET A 80 4.23 3.88 -3.76
N ARG A 81 5.11 2.89 -3.94
CA ARG A 81 6.58 3.11 -3.98
C ARG A 81 7.01 3.97 -5.16
N ILE A 82 6.42 3.77 -6.34
CA ILE A 82 6.70 4.55 -7.54
C ILE A 82 6.27 6.01 -7.31
N ASN A 83 5.00 6.23 -7.00
CA ASN A 83 4.43 7.57 -6.82
C ASN A 83 5.09 8.35 -5.68
N ARG A 84 5.41 7.68 -4.56
CA ARG A 84 6.12 8.28 -3.42
C ARG A 84 7.51 8.82 -3.74
N SER A 85 8.06 8.55 -4.92
CA SER A 85 9.32 9.15 -5.34
C SER A 85 9.22 10.66 -5.55
N LEU A 86 8.01 11.19 -5.76
CA LEU A 86 7.72 12.63 -5.81
C LEU A 86 7.42 13.26 -4.44
N GLN A 87 7.59 12.48 -3.36
CA GLN A 87 7.18 12.92 -2.03
C GLN A 87 7.92 14.16 -1.57
N LYS A 88 9.20 14.32 -1.91
CA LYS A 88 9.93 15.51 -1.46
C LYS A 88 9.38 16.77 -2.11
N GLU A 89 9.00 16.67 -3.38
CA GLU A 89 8.54 17.75 -4.23
C GLU A 89 7.15 18.23 -3.82
N TRP A 90 6.18 17.32 -3.62
CA TRP A 90 4.84 17.73 -3.17
C TRP A 90 4.82 18.24 -1.72
N LEU A 91 5.83 17.90 -0.93
CA LEU A 91 6.00 18.46 0.41
C LEU A 91 6.66 19.82 0.42
N ALA A 92 7.56 20.06 -0.52
CA ALA A 92 8.16 21.38 -0.71
C ALA A 92 7.14 22.38 -1.28
N ALA A 93 6.24 21.92 -2.16
CA ALA A 93 5.21 22.73 -2.80
C ALA A 93 3.84 22.00 -2.77
N PRO A 94 3.01 22.23 -1.74
CA PRO A 94 1.65 21.71 -1.69
C PRO A 94 0.84 22.08 -2.95
N GLY A 95 0.07 21.14 -3.49
CA GLY A 95 -0.63 21.28 -4.78
C GLY A 95 0.16 20.75 -5.98
N LEU A 96 1.48 20.69 -5.89
CA LEU A 96 2.32 20.07 -6.91
C LEU A 96 2.27 18.54 -6.78
N TYR A 97 1.94 17.84 -7.85
CA TYR A 97 1.84 16.37 -7.88
C TYR A 97 0.79 15.75 -6.94
N ASP A 98 -0.31 16.46 -6.67
CA ASP A 98 -1.44 15.94 -5.86
C ASP A 98 -2.00 14.62 -6.39
N TRP A 99 -1.94 14.37 -7.70
CA TRP A 99 -2.31 13.09 -8.29
C TRP A 99 -1.47 11.93 -7.74
N ALA A 100 -0.15 12.11 -7.58
CA ALA A 100 0.75 11.08 -7.09
C ALA A 100 0.56 10.85 -5.58
N ARG A 101 0.30 11.94 -4.85
CA ARG A 101 -0.09 11.89 -3.42
C ARG A 101 -1.40 11.12 -3.23
N ALA A 102 -2.43 11.44 -4.02
CA ALA A 102 -3.73 10.77 -3.97
C ALA A 102 -3.61 9.27 -4.26
N VAL A 103 -2.81 8.88 -5.27
CA VAL A 103 -2.52 7.47 -5.55
C VAL A 103 -1.87 6.77 -4.36
N CYS A 104 -0.91 7.43 -3.68
CA CYS A 104 -0.27 6.86 -2.49
C CYS A 104 -1.25 6.68 -1.32
N ILE A 105 -2.08 7.70 -1.04
CA ILE A 105 -3.11 7.63 0.02
C ILE A 105 -4.08 6.49 -0.27
N ARG A 106 -4.64 6.46 -1.49
CA ARG A 106 -5.59 5.42 -1.89
C ARG A 106 -4.98 4.03 -1.79
N SER A 107 -3.75 3.86 -2.29
CA SER A 107 -3.06 2.57 -2.23
C SER A 107 -2.79 2.12 -0.79
N ALA A 108 -2.44 3.04 0.11
CA ALA A 108 -2.22 2.74 1.51
C ALA A 108 -3.52 2.33 2.23
N MET A 109 -4.62 3.05 1.98
CA MET A 109 -5.95 2.68 2.48
C MET A 109 -6.37 1.30 1.97
N ASP A 110 -6.23 1.03 0.66
CA ASP A 110 -6.61 -0.26 0.07
C ASP A 110 -5.76 -1.42 0.62
N ILE A 111 -4.45 -1.20 0.88
CA ILE A 111 -3.60 -2.22 1.54
C ILE A 111 -4.15 -2.59 2.92
N ILE A 112 -4.46 -1.58 3.75
CA ILE A 112 -4.97 -1.81 5.11
C ILE A 112 -6.36 -2.45 5.05
N TRP A 113 -7.24 -1.94 4.20
CA TRP A 113 -8.58 -2.48 4.01
C TRP A 113 -8.54 -3.95 3.58
N ILE A 114 -7.73 -4.30 2.57
CA ILE A 114 -7.57 -5.69 2.12
C ILE A 114 -7.10 -6.57 3.28
N THR A 115 -6.16 -6.11 4.08
CA THR A 115 -5.61 -6.93 5.18
C THR A 115 -6.61 -7.22 6.27
N HIS A 116 -7.52 -6.28 6.55
CA HIS A 116 -8.56 -6.46 7.55
C HIS A 116 -9.75 -7.27 7.01
N ASN A 117 -10.07 -7.14 5.72
CA ASN A 117 -11.22 -7.83 5.08
C ASN A 117 -10.85 -9.18 4.45
N TRP A 118 -9.59 -9.60 4.54
CA TRP A 118 -9.19 -10.94 4.16
C TRP A 118 -9.66 -11.92 5.23
N ASP A 119 -10.53 -12.86 4.86
CA ASP A 119 -11.14 -13.85 5.74
C ASP A 119 -10.26 -15.07 6.06
N GLN A 120 -9.08 -15.19 5.44
CA GLN A 120 -8.19 -16.31 5.74
C GLN A 120 -7.48 -16.12 7.08
N PRO A 121 -7.25 -17.20 7.85
CA PRO A 121 -6.49 -17.12 9.09
C PRO A 121 -5.12 -16.45 8.88
N VAL A 122 -4.75 -15.54 9.77
CA VAL A 122 -3.51 -14.76 9.68
C VAL A 122 -2.25 -15.64 9.62
N ALA A 123 -2.30 -16.83 10.25
CA ALA A 123 -1.24 -17.84 10.20
C ALA A 123 -0.94 -18.38 8.78
N MET A 124 -1.89 -18.31 7.85
CA MET A 124 -1.76 -18.84 6.49
C MET A 124 -1.34 -17.77 5.46
N ARG A 125 -1.23 -16.51 5.87
CA ARG A 125 -0.83 -15.39 4.99
C ARG A 125 0.69 -15.30 4.90
N ARG A 126 1.24 -14.77 3.79
CA ARG A 126 2.70 -14.52 3.65
C ARG A 126 3.15 -13.40 4.60
N GLN A 127 3.47 -13.77 5.84
CA GLN A 127 3.53 -12.83 6.97
C GLN A 127 4.60 -11.72 6.82
N TRP A 128 5.81 -12.07 6.38
CA TRP A 128 6.94 -11.12 6.29
C TRP A 128 6.71 -9.94 5.33
N ALA A 129 6.43 -10.21 4.05
CA ALA A 129 6.20 -9.17 3.05
C ALA A 129 4.95 -8.35 3.39
N LEU A 130 3.90 -9.02 3.90
CA LEU A 130 2.66 -8.38 4.27
C LEU A 130 2.83 -7.38 5.42
N SER A 131 3.51 -7.77 6.50
CA SER A 131 3.79 -6.85 7.61
C SER A 131 4.58 -5.62 7.16
N MET A 132 5.52 -5.77 6.23
CA MET A 132 6.24 -4.64 5.66
C MET A 132 5.33 -3.73 4.82
N HIS A 133 4.45 -4.28 3.99
CA HIS A 133 3.50 -3.49 3.20
C HIS A 133 2.53 -2.71 4.10
N ILE A 134 1.99 -3.35 5.13
CA ILE A 134 1.11 -2.73 6.13
C ILE A 134 1.84 -1.61 6.87
N PHE A 135 3.06 -1.88 7.36
CA PHE A 135 3.85 -0.86 8.03
C PHE A 135 4.09 0.36 7.13
N VAL A 136 4.51 0.15 5.88
CA VAL A 136 4.76 1.22 4.92
C VAL A 136 3.50 2.04 4.62
N ALA A 137 2.34 1.39 4.51
CA ALA A 137 1.05 2.04 4.33
C ALA A 137 0.66 2.87 5.57
N ALA A 138 0.69 2.26 6.76
CA ALA A 138 0.30 2.89 8.01
C ALA A 138 1.18 4.09 8.37
N ILE A 139 2.51 3.95 8.29
CA ILE A 139 3.42 5.07 8.62
C ILE A 139 3.29 6.23 7.61
N PHE A 140 2.90 5.92 6.37
CA PHE A 140 2.62 6.95 5.38
C PHE A 140 1.34 7.70 5.74
N LEU A 141 0.23 6.99 5.98
CA LEU A 141 -1.05 7.60 6.37
C LEU A 141 -0.94 8.41 7.66
N LEU A 142 -0.25 7.88 8.68
CA LEU A 142 -0.01 8.59 9.93
C LEU A 142 0.66 9.96 9.66
N ARG A 143 1.74 9.97 8.87
CA ARG A 143 2.45 11.21 8.48
C ARG A 143 1.58 12.18 7.67
N GLU A 144 0.65 11.65 6.88
CA GLU A 144 -0.33 12.48 6.17
C GLU A 144 -1.38 13.06 7.13
N SER A 145 -1.88 12.30 8.12
CA SER A 145 -2.78 12.81 9.17
C SER A 145 -2.14 13.94 9.98
N HIS A 146 -0.87 13.79 10.36
CA HIS A 146 -0.13 14.85 11.08
C HIS A 146 -0.10 16.17 10.30
N ARG A 147 0.05 16.09 8.98
CA ARG A 147 0.07 17.27 8.11
C ARG A 147 -1.33 17.85 7.90
N ALA A 148 -2.33 16.98 7.83
CA ALA A 148 -3.72 17.40 7.72
C ALA A 148 -4.18 18.23 8.93
N LYS A 149 -3.64 17.96 10.14
CA LYS A 149 -3.90 18.78 11.33
C LYS A 149 -3.40 20.24 11.22
N ALA A 150 -2.55 20.56 10.23
CA ALA A 150 -2.15 21.93 9.87
C ALA A 150 -3.01 22.57 8.76
N GLY A 151 -4.07 21.92 8.26
CA GLY A 151 -5.02 22.51 7.31
C GLY A 151 -5.69 21.62 6.23
N ALA A 152 -5.80 20.28 6.39
CA ALA A 152 -6.56 19.41 5.48
C ALA A 152 -7.53 18.45 6.21
N GLU A 153 -8.60 18.05 5.52
CA GLU A 153 -9.86 17.48 6.02
C GLU A 153 -9.86 16.03 6.56
N VAL A 154 -8.78 15.24 6.40
CA VAL A 154 -8.87 13.78 6.58
C VAL A 154 -7.84 13.24 7.56
N ASP A 155 -8.33 12.64 8.65
CA ASP A 155 -7.56 11.92 9.65
C ASP A 155 -7.64 10.40 9.39
N PHE A 156 -6.49 9.77 9.18
CA PHE A 156 -6.35 8.33 8.95
C PHE A 156 -6.00 7.52 10.22
N THR A 157 -6.27 8.07 11.41
CA THR A 157 -5.94 7.40 12.68
C THR A 157 -6.61 6.03 12.80
N ASP A 158 -7.85 5.88 12.32
CA ASP A 158 -8.57 4.61 12.34
C ASP A 158 -7.88 3.55 11.47
N GLU A 159 -7.47 3.89 10.26
CA GLU A 159 -6.71 2.96 9.40
C GLU A 159 -5.36 2.59 10.02
N VAL A 160 -4.67 3.54 10.65
CA VAL A 160 -3.41 3.26 11.37
C VAL A 160 -3.65 2.31 12.54
N GLN A 161 -4.76 2.47 13.26
CA GLN A 161 -5.13 1.58 14.36
C GLN A 161 -5.43 0.15 13.87
N LEU A 162 -6.18 0.00 12.78
CA LEU A 162 -6.42 -1.30 12.14
C LEU A 162 -5.11 -2.00 11.72
N ALA A 163 -4.16 -1.22 11.20
CA ALA A 163 -2.84 -1.74 10.85
C ALA A 163 -2.06 -2.21 12.09
N ILE A 164 -2.10 -1.46 13.20
CA ILE A 164 -1.47 -1.85 14.46
C ILE A 164 -2.07 -3.15 14.99
N GLU A 165 -3.39 -3.28 14.99
CA GLU A 165 -4.09 -4.50 15.45
C GLU A 165 -3.64 -5.74 14.70
N TYR A 166 -3.59 -5.66 13.36
CA TYR A 166 -3.09 -6.77 12.55
C TYR A 166 -1.63 -7.11 12.88
N LEU A 167 -0.77 -6.08 12.99
CA LEU A 167 0.65 -6.31 13.27
C LEU A 167 0.87 -6.89 14.67
N ASP A 168 0.07 -6.50 15.67
CA ASP A 168 0.08 -7.09 17.01
C ASP A 168 -0.28 -8.58 17.01
N GLU A 169 -1.22 -9.00 16.16
CA GLU A 169 -1.61 -10.41 16.04
C GLU A 169 -0.43 -11.29 15.58
N VAL A 170 0.44 -10.75 14.71
CA VAL A 170 1.56 -11.51 14.11
C VAL A 170 2.91 -11.26 14.76
N LYS A 171 3.08 -10.23 15.60
CA LYS A 171 4.40 -9.81 16.11
C LYS A 171 5.16 -10.92 16.83
N SER A 172 4.45 -11.81 17.53
CA SER A 172 5.07 -12.94 18.27
C SER A 172 5.87 -13.89 17.38
N ARG A 173 5.62 -13.87 16.06
CA ARG A 173 6.27 -14.73 15.06
C ARG A 173 6.91 -13.94 13.91
N ASN A 174 6.92 -12.61 14.00
CA ASN A 174 7.37 -11.73 12.93
C ASN A 174 8.08 -10.48 13.48
N ALA A 175 9.41 -10.48 13.40
CA ALA A 175 10.24 -9.38 13.89
C ALA A 175 9.99 -8.04 13.18
N ILE A 176 9.56 -8.06 11.91
CA ILE A 176 9.17 -6.84 11.19
C ILE A 176 7.92 -6.26 11.82
N ALA A 177 6.93 -7.09 12.14
CA ALA A 177 5.70 -6.64 12.77
C ALA A 177 5.93 -6.11 14.19
N GLU A 178 6.77 -6.78 14.98
CA GLU A 178 7.17 -6.29 16.31
C GLU A 178 7.79 -4.89 16.23
N THR A 179 8.75 -4.71 15.32
CA THR A 179 9.41 -3.42 15.10
C THR A 179 8.42 -2.36 14.59
N ALA A 180 7.56 -2.73 13.65
CA ALA A 180 6.57 -1.85 13.06
C ALA A 180 5.56 -1.32 14.09
N VAL A 181 5.05 -2.19 14.98
CA VAL A 181 4.14 -1.80 16.06
C VAL A 181 4.81 -0.80 17.00
N ALA A 182 6.06 -1.06 17.39
CA ALA A 182 6.79 -0.16 18.29
C ALA A 182 6.94 1.24 17.67
N ILE A 183 7.32 1.31 16.39
CA ILE A 183 7.46 2.58 15.66
C ILE A 183 6.11 3.30 15.56
N LEU A 184 5.06 2.61 15.10
CA LEU A 184 3.74 3.23 14.89
C LEU A 184 3.16 3.78 16.19
N ARG A 185 3.27 3.05 17.30
CA ARG A 185 2.81 3.51 18.62
C ARG A 185 3.60 4.70 19.14
N SER A 186 4.93 4.70 19.00
CA SER A 186 5.76 5.85 19.39
C SER A 186 5.34 7.11 18.63
N SER A 187 5.23 7.00 17.30
CA SER A 187 4.84 8.13 16.45
C SER A 187 3.42 8.62 16.74
N LEU A 188 2.48 7.73 17.07
CA LEU A 188 1.12 8.11 17.43
C LEU A 188 1.04 8.76 18.83
N HIS A 189 1.90 8.35 19.77
CA HIS A 189 2.01 9.01 21.07
C HIS A 189 2.62 10.41 20.95
N GLU A 190 3.71 10.55 20.19
CA GLU A 190 4.31 11.84 19.85
C GLU A 190 3.28 12.78 19.20
N ALA A 191 2.46 12.26 18.28
CA ALA A 191 1.34 12.99 17.67
C ALA A 191 0.39 13.62 18.68
N ASN A 192 0.07 12.87 19.72
CA ASN A 192 -0.92 13.25 20.70
C ASN A 192 -0.35 14.24 21.73
N MET A 193 0.96 14.20 21.98
CA MET A 193 1.63 15.16 22.87
C MET A 193 1.86 16.52 22.20
N GLU A 194 2.08 16.58 20.88
CA GLU A 194 2.17 17.85 20.15
C GLU A 194 0.82 18.62 20.09
N LEU A 195 -0.28 17.98 20.51
CA LEU A 195 -1.64 18.54 20.53
C LEU A 195 -2.08 19.07 21.91
N GLN A 196 -1.27 18.89 22.96
CA GLN A 196 -1.52 19.38 24.33
C GLN A 196 -0.68 20.61 24.65
#